data_AF-A0AA88HQA5-F1
#
_entry.id   AF-A0AA88HQA5-F1
#
_cell.length_a   1.000
_cell.length_b   1.000
_cell.length_c   1.000
_cell.angle_alpha   90.00
_cell.angle_beta   90.00
_cell.angle_gamma   90.00
#
_symmetry.space_group_name_H-M   'P 1'
#
loop_
_entity.id
_entity.type
_entity.pdbx_description
1 polymer ?
#
loop_
_entity_poly.entity_id
_entity_poly.type
_entity_poly.pdbx_seq_one_letter_code
_entity_poly.pdbx_strand_id
1 'polypeptide(L)'
;MIINTFFNPDEVIQYFLSPLFLASSLTELIYNMLIFKVIYTIIVFVAMLLMPAPYGRFTSRKYGFMISAKIAWMVQESPGFLVPLWLILFSSAEAWRSSITNKILISYVLVHYFQRSFIYPALIRGGKPTPFVSFLNAVGICGLNGLMQGLYLVNHTIYSSKWLLDPRFLLGSLLFFGGMAINIHSDSILRKLRKPGQSGYKVPYGGAFKFVTAANYFGEALEWNGFAIATWSPTALVFAVFATLFLALRSERYQRFYKEKFEDYPKDRKIFLPFVW
;
A
#
# COMPACT_ATOMS: atom_id res chain seq x y z
N MET A 1 4.92 16.95 30.91
CA MET A 1 4.04 17.72 30.01
C MET A 1 4.25 17.36 28.54
N ILE A 2 5.49 17.33 28.01
CA ILE A 2 5.79 17.02 26.59
C ILE A 2 5.42 15.57 26.17
N ILE A 3 5.50 14.59 27.07
CA ILE A 3 5.22 13.17 26.73
C ILE A 3 3.72 12.92 26.48
N ASN A 4 2.81 13.62 27.16
CA ASN A 4 1.36 13.44 26.94
C ASN A 4 0.91 13.97 25.57
N THR A 5 1.59 14.97 25.04
CA THR A 5 1.26 15.61 23.75
C THR A 5 1.47 14.67 22.55
N PHE A 6 2.44 13.75 22.60
CA PHE A 6 2.64 12.79 21.50
C PHE A 6 1.64 11.62 21.49
N PHE A 7 0.94 11.39 22.61
CA PHE A 7 -0.11 10.37 22.68
C PHE A 7 -1.49 10.89 22.31
N ASN A 8 -1.69 12.21 22.22
CA ASN A 8 -2.96 12.82 21.84
C ASN A 8 -2.96 13.21 20.34
N PRO A 9 -3.68 12.48 19.46
CA PRO A 9 -3.78 12.82 18.06
C PRO A 9 -4.27 14.22 17.78
N ASP A 10 -5.19 14.73 18.59
CA ASP A 10 -5.83 16.01 18.32
C ASP A 10 -4.80 17.15 18.51
N GLU A 11 -3.92 17.04 19.51
CA GLU A 11 -2.78 17.94 19.69
C GLU A 11 -1.73 17.80 18.59
N VAL A 12 -1.37 16.57 18.19
CA VAL A 12 -0.40 16.35 17.10
C VAL A 12 -0.92 16.91 15.78
N ILE A 13 -2.22 16.74 15.51
CA ILE A 13 -2.88 17.33 14.34
C ILE A 13 -2.76 18.85 14.41
N GLN A 14 -3.19 19.46 15.52
CA GLN A 14 -3.24 20.91 15.67
C GLN A 14 -1.85 21.58 15.67
N TYR A 15 -0.89 21.05 16.43
CA TYR A 15 0.38 21.73 16.69
C TYR A 15 1.53 21.28 15.80
N PHE A 16 1.40 20.13 15.12
CA PHE A 16 2.47 19.61 14.26
C PHE A 16 2.02 19.42 12.80
N LEU A 17 0.97 18.63 12.54
CA LEU A 17 0.56 18.33 11.16
C LEU A 17 -0.02 19.55 10.44
N SER A 18 -0.90 20.31 11.10
CA SER A 18 -1.51 21.50 10.53
C SER A 18 -0.45 22.54 10.11
N PRO A 19 0.52 22.94 10.97
CA PRO A 19 1.62 23.81 10.54
C PRO A 19 2.51 23.21 9.44
N LEU A 20 2.83 21.91 9.52
CA LEU A 20 3.67 21.23 8.53
C LEU A 20 3.07 21.29 7.12
N PHE A 21 1.75 21.20 7.02
CA PHE A 21 1.01 21.28 5.77
C PHE A 21 0.37 22.65 5.52
N LEU A 22 0.77 23.69 6.25
CA LEU A 22 0.27 25.06 6.09
C LEU A 22 -1.27 25.16 6.13
N ALA A 23 -1.89 24.44 7.07
CA ALA A 23 -3.34 24.32 7.18
C ALA A 23 -3.86 24.97 8.47
N SER A 24 -4.99 25.65 8.37
CA SER A 24 -5.74 26.26 9.47
C SER A 24 -6.91 25.40 9.97
N SER A 25 -7.29 24.37 9.22
CA SER A 25 -8.38 23.44 9.55
C SER A 25 -8.05 22.01 9.13
N LEU A 26 -8.77 21.03 9.67
CA LEU A 26 -8.61 19.61 9.28
C LEU A 26 -8.93 19.36 7.81
N THR A 27 -9.94 20.03 7.26
CA THR A 27 -10.29 19.94 5.83
C THR A 27 -9.16 20.47 4.96
N GLU A 28 -8.60 21.63 5.32
CA GLU A 28 -7.47 22.22 4.60
C GLU A 28 -6.22 21.35 4.72
N LEU A 29 -5.97 20.75 5.89
CA LEU A 29 -4.88 19.80 6.10
C LEU A 29 -5.00 18.61 5.12
N ILE A 30 -6.17 17.98 5.05
CA ILE A 30 -6.41 16.86 4.12
C ILE A 30 -6.22 17.31 2.67
N TYR A 31 -6.70 18.50 2.30
CA TYR A 31 -6.54 19.04 0.95
C TYR A 31 -5.07 19.29 0.58
N ASN A 32 -4.29 19.88 1.48
CA ASN A 32 -2.86 20.13 1.26
C ASN A 32 -2.06 18.82 1.21
N MET A 33 -2.42 17.83 2.03
CA MET A 33 -1.87 16.46 1.93
C MET A 33 -2.21 15.79 0.59
N LEU A 34 -3.42 16.00 0.05
CA LEU A 34 -3.81 15.49 -1.26
C LEU A 34 -2.97 16.12 -2.38
N ILE A 35 -2.79 17.45 -2.38
CA ILE A 35 -1.93 18.14 -3.34
C ILE A 35 -0.51 17.59 -3.27
N PHE A 36 0.06 17.50 -2.07
CA PHE A 36 1.39 16.94 -1.87
C PHE A 36 1.49 15.51 -2.43
N LYS A 37 0.50 14.66 -2.15
CA LYS A 37 0.49 13.27 -2.59
C LYS A 37 0.32 13.13 -4.10
N VAL A 38 -0.44 14.00 -4.76
CA VAL A 38 -0.56 14.04 -6.22
C VAL A 38 0.78 14.42 -6.86
N ILE A 39 1.41 15.51 -6.38
CA ILE A 39 2.73 15.94 -6.86
C ILE A 39 3.76 14.82 -6.66
N TYR A 40 3.80 14.22 -5.47
CA TYR A 40 4.67 13.10 -5.17
C TYR A 40 4.43 11.91 -6.11
N THR A 41 3.18 11.59 -6.42
CA THR A 41 2.81 10.51 -7.34
C THR A 41 3.34 10.76 -8.74
N ILE A 42 3.22 12.00 -9.25
CA ILE A 42 3.76 12.39 -10.55
C ILE A 42 5.29 12.24 -10.57
N ILE A 43 5.98 12.73 -9.53
CA ILE A 43 7.44 12.62 -9.41
C ILE A 43 7.87 11.15 -9.42
N VAL A 44 7.23 10.31 -8.61
CA VAL A 44 7.55 8.87 -8.55
C VAL A 44 7.25 8.19 -9.89
N PHE A 45 6.13 8.51 -10.54
CA PHE A 45 5.80 7.96 -11.84
C PHE A 45 6.88 8.29 -12.88
N VAL A 46 7.27 9.56 -13.01
CA VAL A 46 8.35 9.98 -13.92
C VAL A 46 9.66 9.28 -13.57
N ALA A 47 10.02 9.21 -12.28
CA ALA A 47 11.23 8.51 -11.86
C ALA A 47 11.22 7.02 -12.24
N MET A 48 10.06 6.35 -12.16
CA MET A 48 9.92 4.93 -12.51
C MET A 48 9.96 4.64 -14.01
N LEU A 49 9.58 5.61 -14.85
CA LEU A 49 9.80 5.52 -16.30
C LEU A 49 11.29 5.48 -16.62
N LEU A 50 12.11 6.23 -15.87
CA LEU A 50 13.54 6.37 -16.09
C LEU A 50 14.37 5.27 -15.42
N MET A 51 13.99 4.82 -14.22
CA MET A 51 14.74 3.82 -13.47
C MET A 51 13.87 2.86 -12.66
N PRO A 52 14.27 1.58 -12.50
CA PRO A 52 13.56 0.66 -11.64
C PRO A 52 13.73 1.04 -10.16
N ALA A 53 12.65 0.90 -9.37
CA ALA A 53 12.72 1.09 -7.93
C ALA A 53 13.74 0.11 -7.30
N PRO A 54 14.76 0.59 -6.56
CA PRO A 54 15.96 -0.18 -6.27
C PRO A 54 15.83 -1.15 -5.09
N TYR A 55 14.88 -2.09 -5.18
CA TYR A 55 14.72 -3.19 -4.21
C TYR A 55 14.26 -4.49 -4.88
N GLY A 56 14.43 -5.61 -4.18
CA GLY A 56 14.12 -6.94 -4.72
C GLY A 56 15.07 -7.30 -5.87
N ARG A 57 14.54 -7.58 -7.07
CA ARG A 57 15.34 -7.92 -8.26
C ARG A 57 16.39 -6.86 -8.59
N PHE A 58 16.00 -5.60 -8.46
CA PHE A 58 16.75 -4.41 -8.85
C PHE A 58 17.50 -3.76 -7.68
N THR A 59 17.72 -4.49 -6.59
CA THR A 59 18.47 -3.96 -5.44
C THR A 59 19.88 -3.50 -5.83
N SER A 60 20.36 -2.41 -5.24
CA SER A 60 21.72 -1.90 -5.45
C SER A 60 22.25 -1.19 -4.20
N ARG A 61 23.53 -1.42 -3.88
CA ARG A 61 24.24 -0.76 -2.76
C ARG A 61 24.44 0.75 -2.97
N LYS A 62 24.23 1.26 -4.19
CA LYS A 62 24.25 2.70 -4.49
C LYS A 62 23.25 3.50 -3.64
N TYR A 63 22.19 2.85 -3.17
CA TYR A 63 21.08 3.47 -2.42
C TYR A 63 21.19 3.25 -0.91
N GLY A 64 22.41 3.15 -0.39
CA GLY A 64 22.71 3.06 1.04
C GLY A 64 23.02 1.65 1.54
N PHE A 65 23.19 1.54 2.86
CA PHE A 65 23.47 0.25 3.50
C PHE A 65 22.30 -0.73 3.37
N MET A 66 22.59 -2.01 3.48
CA MET A 66 21.64 -3.08 3.19
C MET A 66 20.96 -3.56 4.47
N ILE A 67 19.63 -3.48 4.50
CA ILE A 67 18.79 -3.99 5.60
C ILE A 67 18.28 -5.37 5.21
N SER A 68 18.20 -6.30 6.18
CA SER A 68 17.62 -7.62 5.93
C SER A 68 16.19 -7.46 5.39
N ALA A 69 15.81 -8.26 4.38
CA ALA A 69 14.50 -8.13 3.74
C ALA A 69 13.36 -8.27 4.75
N LYS A 70 13.48 -9.19 5.72
CA LYS A 70 12.46 -9.41 6.74
C LYS A 70 12.24 -8.18 7.62
N ILE A 71 13.32 -7.57 8.12
CA ILE A 71 13.24 -6.36 8.96
C ILE A 71 12.73 -5.18 8.14
N ALA A 72 13.27 -4.99 6.92
CA ALA A 72 12.86 -3.90 6.05
C ALA A 72 11.34 -3.95 5.77
N TRP A 73 10.81 -5.09 5.36
CA TRP A 73 9.38 -5.24 5.08
C TRP A 73 8.49 -5.13 6.32
N MET A 74 8.94 -5.62 7.47
CA MET A 74 8.18 -5.48 8.72
C MET A 74 8.06 -4.03 9.16
N VAL A 75 9.17 -3.29 9.14
CA VAL A 75 9.22 -1.91 9.66
C VAL A 75 8.73 -0.89 8.63
N GLN A 76 8.97 -1.08 7.33
CA GLN A 76 8.57 -0.09 6.33
C GLN A 76 7.06 0.01 6.15
N GLU A 77 6.34 -1.09 6.36
CA GLU A 77 4.90 -1.16 6.15
C GLU A 77 4.13 -0.84 7.45
N SER A 78 4.74 -1.04 8.62
CA SER A 78 4.06 -0.91 9.91
C SER A 78 3.45 0.47 10.19
N PRO A 79 3.99 1.61 9.71
CA PRO A 79 3.33 2.90 9.87
C PRO A 79 1.93 2.94 9.24
N GLY A 80 1.71 2.18 8.15
CA GLY A 80 0.39 2.07 7.52
C GLY A 80 -0.67 1.41 8.40
N PHE A 81 -0.24 0.60 9.39
CA PHE A 81 -1.11 0.00 10.41
C PHE A 81 -1.14 0.85 11.69
N LEU A 82 0.03 1.22 12.20
CA LEU A 82 0.21 1.82 13.52
C LEU A 82 -0.35 3.24 13.58
N VAL A 83 -0.26 4.03 12.51
CA VAL A 83 -0.78 5.40 12.49
C VAL A 83 -2.32 5.41 12.54
N PRO A 84 -3.06 4.67 11.68
CA PRO A 84 -4.51 4.53 11.85
C PRO A 84 -4.92 3.97 13.21
N LEU A 85 -4.18 2.98 13.73
CA LEU A 85 -4.48 2.40 15.04
C LEU A 85 -4.33 3.43 16.16
N TRP A 86 -3.27 4.24 16.12
CA TRP A 86 -3.07 5.34 17.06
C TRP A 86 -4.21 6.37 16.99
N LEU A 87 -4.66 6.76 15.78
CA LEU A 87 -5.81 7.66 15.62
C LEU A 87 -7.09 7.07 16.23
N ILE A 88 -7.36 5.79 15.98
CA ILE A 88 -8.52 5.06 16.50
C ILE A 88 -8.54 5.01 18.03
N LEU A 89 -7.38 4.76 18.64
CA LEU A 89 -7.27 4.56 20.09
C LEU A 89 -7.37 5.86 20.88
N PHE A 90 -6.90 6.96 20.31
CA PHE A 90 -6.64 8.18 21.09
C PHE A 90 -7.35 9.43 20.58
N SER A 91 -7.92 9.45 19.37
CA SER A 91 -8.63 10.64 18.90
C SER A 91 -10.00 10.78 19.57
N SER A 92 -10.37 12.03 19.86
CA SER A 92 -11.69 12.37 20.39
C SER A 92 -12.76 12.62 19.33
N ALA A 93 -12.41 12.48 18.04
CA ALA A 93 -13.26 12.88 16.93
C ALA A 93 -14.60 12.13 16.85
N GLU A 94 -15.67 12.89 16.57
CA GLU A 94 -17.03 12.37 16.51
C GLU A 94 -17.24 11.38 15.36
N ALA A 95 -16.51 11.55 14.25
CA ALA A 95 -16.61 10.69 13.08
C ALA A 95 -16.33 9.21 13.40
N TRP A 96 -15.28 8.96 14.20
CA TRP A 96 -14.95 7.63 14.67
C TRP A 96 -15.98 7.08 15.69
N ARG A 97 -16.47 7.92 16.61
CA ARG A 97 -17.38 7.47 17.68
C ARG A 97 -18.75 7.08 17.15
N SER A 98 -19.31 7.92 16.27
CA SER A 98 -20.70 7.83 15.83
C SER A 98 -20.97 6.88 14.67
N SER A 99 -19.99 6.61 13.79
CA SER A 99 -20.26 5.87 12.55
C SER A 99 -19.70 4.44 12.55
N ILE A 100 -20.61 3.46 12.43
CA ILE A 100 -20.26 2.07 12.15
C ILE A 100 -19.63 1.89 10.76
N THR A 101 -20.06 2.68 9.78
CA THR A 101 -19.53 2.61 8.43
C THR A 101 -18.05 3.01 8.41
N ASN A 102 -17.67 4.07 9.12
CA ASN A 102 -16.27 4.46 9.30
C ASN A 102 -15.43 3.34 9.92
N LYS A 103 -15.95 2.68 10.97
CA LYS A 103 -15.31 1.53 11.63
C LYS A 103 -15.05 0.38 10.66
N ILE A 104 -16.03 0.07 9.83
CA ILE A 104 -15.89 -0.97 8.79
C ILE A 104 -14.84 -0.55 7.75
N LEU A 105 -14.92 0.67 7.21
CA LEU A 105 -13.99 1.13 6.18
C LEU A 105 -12.54 1.19 6.68
N ILE A 106 -12.28 1.73 7.87
CA ILE A 106 -10.89 1.77 8.38
C ILE A 106 -10.36 0.38 8.71
N SER A 107 -11.23 -0.58 9.03
CA SER A 107 -10.82 -1.98 9.24
C SER A 107 -10.19 -2.59 7.98
N TYR A 108 -10.53 -2.12 6.77
CA TYR A 108 -9.95 -2.63 5.52
C TYR A 108 -8.46 -2.29 5.48
N VAL A 109 -8.11 -1.04 5.82
CA VAL A 109 -6.73 -0.57 5.94
C VAL A 109 -5.97 -1.36 7.00
N LEU A 110 -6.58 -1.57 8.17
CA LEU A 110 -5.96 -2.33 9.26
C LEU A 110 -5.73 -3.79 8.90
N VAL A 111 -6.70 -4.46 8.26
CA VAL A 111 -6.58 -5.86 7.85
C VAL A 111 -5.51 -6.02 6.78
N HIS A 112 -5.47 -5.14 5.78
CA HIS A 112 -4.40 -5.12 4.77
C HIS A 112 -3.03 -4.94 5.42
N TYR A 113 -2.84 -3.87 6.19
CA TYR A 113 -1.52 -3.57 6.74
C TYR A 113 -1.12 -4.54 7.85
N PHE A 114 -2.05 -5.13 8.60
CA PHE A 114 -1.72 -6.22 9.52
C PHE A 114 -1.13 -7.42 8.76
N GLN A 115 -1.77 -7.80 7.66
CA GLN A 115 -1.26 -8.85 6.78
C GLN A 115 0.11 -8.45 6.20
N ARG A 116 0.25 -7.23 5.68
CA ARG A 116 1.44 -6.77 4.97
C ARG A 116 2.64 -6.51 5.88
N SER A 117 2.42 -6.02 7.10
CA SER A 117 3.48 -5.64 8.06
C SER A 117 3.91 -6.79 8.97
N PHE A 118 2.99 -7.70 9.34
CA PHE A 118 3.31 -8.73 10.34
C PHE A 118 3.29 -10.13 9.74
N ILE A 119 2.24 -10.50 9.00
CA ILE A 119 2.10 -11.85 8.46
C ILE A 119 3.05 -12.07 7.27
N TYR A 120 2.99 -11.22 6.26
CA TYR A 120 3.80 -11.34 5.06
C TYR A 120 5.31 -11.40 5.38
N PRO A 121 5.87 -10.49 6.20
CA PRO A 121 7.30 -10.50 6.51
C PRO A 121 7.70 -11.69 7.38
N ALA A 122 6.82 -12.13 8.30
CA ALA A 122 7.06 -13.35 9.08
C ALA A 122 7.23 -14.59 8.19
N LEU A 123 6.55 -14.61 7.03
CA LEU A 123 6.57 -15.72 6.08
C LEU A 123 7.64 -15.60 4.98
N ILE A 124 8.36 -14.48 4.86
CA ILE A 124 9.38 -14.29 3.82
C ILE A 124 10.43 -15.41 3.87
N ARG A 125 10.70 -16.01 2.71
CA ARG A 125 11.74 -17.03 2.52
C ARG A 125 12.88 -16.49 1.65
N GLY A 126 14.02 -16.23 2.27
CA GLY A 126 15.17 -15.60 1.63
C GLY A 126 14.83 -14.19 1.10
N GLY A 127 15.42 -13.82 -0.04
CA GLY A 127 15.20 -12.51 -0.65
C GLY A 127 16.42 -11.62 -0.55
N LYS A 128 16.59 -10.76 -1.56
CA LYS A 128 17.68 -9.81 -1.55
C LYS A 128 17.41 -8.74 -0.48
N PRO A 129 18.42 -8.32 0.30
CA PRO A 129 18.26 -7.25 1.27
C PRO A 129 17.83 -5.94 0.59
N THR A 130 17.20 -5.06 1.34
CA THR A 130 16.65 -3.79 0.86
C THR A 130 17.63 -2.64 1.16
N PRO A 131 17.95 -1.76 0.20
CA PRO A 131 18.78 -0.58 0.48
C PRO A 131 18.06 0.43 1.37
N PHE A 132 18.81 1.07 2.27
CA PHE A 132 18.28 2.01 3.27
C PHE A 132 17.40 3.12 2.68
N VAL A 133 17.77 3.73 1.55
CA VAL A 133 16.98 4.80 0.93
C VAL A 133 15.62 4.28 0.42
N SER A 134 15.58 3.06 -0.14
CA SER A 134 14.31 2.44 -0.56
C SER A 134 13.42 2.13 0.65
N PHE A 135 14.03 1.61 1.71
CA PHE A 135 13.36 1.34 2.97
C PHE A 135 12.75 2.62 3.58
N LEU A 136 13.52 3.70 3.68
CA LEU A 136 13.06 4.96 4.25
C LEU A 136 11.92 5.59 3.43
N ASN A 137 12.02 5.53 2.09
CA ASN A 137 10.93 5.96 1.23
C ASN A 137 9.65 5.13 1.46
N ALA A 138 9.76 3.82 1.63
CA ALA A 138 8.62 2.95 1.91
C ALA A 138 7.98 3.26 3.28
N VAL A 139 8.79 3.51 4.33
CA VAL A 139 8.30 4.01 5.64
C VAL A 139 7.47 5.27 5.45
N GLY A 140 8.00 6.25 4.72
CA GLY A 140 7.33 7.53 4.47
C GLY A 140 6.02 7.38 3.67
N ILE A 141 6.02 6.55 2.62
CA ILE A 141 4.82 6.29 1.81
C ILE A 141 3.73 5.62 2.64
N CYS A 142 4.07 4.59 3.42
CA CYS A 142 3.12 3.85 4.23
C CYS A 142 2.60 4.71 5.39
N GLY A 143 3.47 5.48 6.03
CA GLY A 143 3.09 6.41 7.09
C GLY A 143 2.16 7.50 6.58
N LEU A 144 2.47 8.11 5.44
CA LEU A 144 1.62 9.12 4.82
C LEU A 144 0.28 8.54 4.39
N ASN A 145 0.25 7.34 3.80
CA ASN A 145 -1.01 6.70 3.43
C ASN A 145 -1.86 6.37 4.66
N GLY A 146 -1.27 5.73 5.68
CA GLY A 146 -1.94 5.43 6.95
C GLY A 146 -2.50 6.69 7.60
N LEU A 147 -1.72 7.77 7.63
CA LEU A 147 -2.16 9.06 8.14
C LEU A 147 -3.34 9.62 7.33
N MET A 148 -3.25 9.66 6.00
CA MET A 148 -4.31 10.22 5.15
C MET A 148 -5.62 9.44 5.26
N GLN A 149 -5.57 8.10 5.19
CA GLN A 149 -6.79 7.28 5.34
C GLN A 149 -7.34 7.36 6.77
N GLY A 150 -6.47 7.37 7.76
CA GLY A 150 -6.84 7.53 9.16
C GLY A 150 -7.52 8.87 9.43
N LEU A 151 -6.92 10.01 9.06
CA LEU A 151 -7.52 11.33 9.25
C LEU A 151 -8.87 11.44 8.54
N TYR A 152 -8.97 10.92 7.31
CA TYR A 152 -10.21 10.99 6.55
C TYR A 152 -11.35 10.19 7.21
N LEU A 153 -11.06 8.97 7.67
CA LEU A 153 -12.06 8.04 8.21
C LEU A 153 -12.26 8.10 9.73
N VAL A 154 -11.31 8.65 10.49
CA VAL A 154 -11.39 8.74 11.95
C VAL A 154 -11.75 10.15 12.39
N ASN A 155 -11.22 11.18 11.71
CA ASN A 155 -11.31 12.56 12.18
C ASN A 155 -12.24 13.46 11.35
N HIS A 156 -12.36 13.23 10.03
CA HIS A 156 -12.97 14.20 9.13
C HIS A 156 -14.39 13.85 8.68
N THR A 157 -14.57 12.72 8.00
CA THR A 157 -15.83 12.41 7.29
C THR A 157 -16.71 11.50 8.15
N ILE A 158 -18.00 11.79 8.29
CA ILE A 158 -18.96 10.90 8.96
C ILE A 158 -19.83 10.22 7.91
N TYR A 159 -19.70 8.89 7.77
CA TYR A 159 -20.52 8.13 6.84
C TYR A 159 -21.84 7.71 7.49
N SER A 160 -22.93 7.81 6.74
CA SER A 160 -24.22 7.23 7.14
C SER A 160 -24.14 5.69 7.14
N SER A 161 -24.91 5.04 8.02
CA SER A 161 -25.10 3.59 8.00
C SER A 161 -25.75 3.09 6.70
N LYS A 162 -26.56 3.94 6.03
CA LYS A 162 -27.16 3.62 4.72
C LYS A 162 -26.10 3.39 3.63
N TRP A 163 -24.90 3.95 3.78
CA TRP A 163 -23.80 3.75 2.84
C TRP A 163 -23.39 2.29 2.70
N LEU A 164 -23.59 1.46 3.75
CA LEU A 164 -23.29 0.03 3.71
C LEU A 164 -24.12 -0.75 2.68
N LEU A 165 -25.24 -0.17 2.24
CA LEU A 165 -26.11 -0.73 1.21
C LEU A 165 -25.93 -0.04 -0.15
N ASP A 166 -25.07 0.98 -0.23
CA ASP A 166 -24.81 1.67 -1.48
C ASP A 166 -24.07 0.74 -2.46
N PRO A 167 -24.46 0.69 -3.75
CA PRO A 167 -23.80 -0.15 -4.74
C PRO A 167 -22.29 0.07 -4.84
N ARG A 168 -21.81 1.31 -4.60
CA ARG A 168 -20.38 1.63 -4.58
C ARG A 168 -19.69 0.93 -3.41
N PHE A 169 -20.27 0.99 -2.22
CA PHE A 169 -19.74 0.28 -1.07
C PHE A 169 -19.65 -1.23 -1.34
N LEU A 170 -20.73 -1.84 -1.85
CA LEU A 170 -20.78 -3.28 -2.11
C LEU A 170 -19.78 -3.72 -3.18
N LEU A 171 -19.75 -3.03 -4.32
CA LEU A 171 -18.81 -3.31 -5.40
C LEU A 171 -17.36 -3.08 -4.95
N GLY A 172 -17.09 -1.95 -4.30
CA GLY A 172 -15.77 -1.62 -3.79
C GLY A 172 -15.26 -2.65 -2.78
N SER A 173 -16.13 -3.14 -1.89
CA SER A 173 -15.81 -4.19 -0.92
C SER A 173 -15.49 -5.53 -1.59
N LEU A 174 -16.28 -5.92 -2.60
CA LEU A 174 -16.03 -7.12 -3.39
C LEU A 174 -14.66 -7.06 -4.08
N LEU A 175 -14.35 -5.92 -4.70
CA LEU A 175 -13.06 -5.69 -5.36
C LEU A 175 -11.91 -5.65 -4.34
N PHE A 176 -12.11 -5.04 -3.17
CA PHE A 176 -11.12 -4.97 -2.11
C PHE A 176 -10.69 -6.37 -1.66
N PHE A 177 -11.64 -7.17 -1.17
CA PHE A 177 -11.34 -8.49 -0.63
C PHE A 177 -10.97 -9.50 -1.73
N GLY A 178 -11.54 -9.40 -2.92
CA GLY A 178 -11.12 -10.19 -4.08
C GLY A 178 -9.67 -9.90 -4.47
N GLY A 179 -9.29 -8.62 -4.53
CA GLY A 179 -7.93 -8.17 -4.78
C GLY A 179 -6.95 -8.66 -3.71
N MET A 180 -7.32 -8.51 -2.43
CA MET A 180 -6.53 -8.98 -1.29
C MET A 180 -6.31 -10.50 -1.35
N ALA A 181 -7.35 -11.28 -1.68
CA ALA A 181 -7.23 -12.73 -1.83
C ALA A 181 -6.26 -13.11 -2.96
N ILE A 182 -6.34 -12.44 -4.12
CA ILE A 182 -5.41 -12.64 -5.24
C ILE A 182 -3.98 -12.27 -4.82
N ASN A 183 -3.79 -11.16 -4.11
CA ASN A 183 -2.49 -10.71 -3.63
C ASN A 183 -1.85 -11.74 -2.70
N ILE A 184 -2.55 -12.14 -1.63
CA ILE A 184 -2.05 -13.09 -0.63
C ILE A 184 -1.77 -14.45 -1.24
N HIS A 185 -2.66 -14.94 -2.11
CA HIS A 185 -2.48 -16.21 -2.80
C HIS A 185 -1.25 -16.18 -3.72
N SER A 186 -1.08 -15.10 -4.49
CA SER A 186 0.05 -14.93 -5.40
C SER A 186 1.37 -14.82 -4.64
N ASP A 187 1.41 -14.08 -3.53
CA ASP A 187 2.58 -14.01 -2.66
C ASP A 187 2.91 -15.38 -2.05
N SER A 188 1.90 -16.20 -1.73
CA SER A 188 2.09 -17.58 -1.27
C SER A 188 2.77 -18.46 -2.34
N ILE A 189 2.34 -18.35 -3.60
CA ILE A 189 3.00 -19.03 -4.72
C ILE A 189 4.46 -18.58 -4.83
N LEU A 190 4.72 -17.25 -4.84
CA LEU A 190 6.06 -16.69 -4.97
C LEU A 190 7.00 -17.16 -3.84
N ARG A 191 6.51 -17.21 -2.60
CA ARG A 191 7.29 -17.72 -1.46
C ARG A 191 7.65 -19.20 -1.62
N LYS A 192 6.75 -20.02 -2.16
CA LYS A 192 6.96 -21.46 -2.36
C LYS A 192 7.97 -21.77 -3.47
N LEU A 193 8.25 -20.83 -4.37
CA LEU A 193 9.31 -21.01 -5.39
C LEU A 193 10.71 -21.14 -4.80
N ARG A 194 10.92 -20.63 -3.58
CA ARG A 194 12.18 -20.70 -2.83
C ARG A 194 12.05 -21.71 -1.68
N LYS A 195 12.80 -22.80 -1.76
CA LYS A 195 13.06 -23.65 -0.59
C LYS A 195 14.05 -22.92 0.35
N PRO A 196 14.03 -23.18 1.67
CA PRO A 196 15.04 -22.65 2.59
C PRO A 196 16.46 -22.92 2.05
N GLY A 197 17.31 -21.91 2.03
CA GLY A 197 18.68 -22.00 1.49
C GLY A 197 18.83 -21.92 -0.03
N GLN A 198 17.74 -22.01 -0.82
CA GLN A 198 17.83 -21.85 -2.28
C GLN A 198 17.87 -20.38 -2.70
N SER A 199 18.82 -20.08 -3.60
CA SER A 199 18.91 -18.81 -4.32
C SER A 199 18.41 -18.99 -5.77
N GLY A 200 18.18 -17.86 -6.46
CA GLY A 200 17.71 -17.86 -7.85
C GLY A 200 16.24 -17.46 -8.04
N TYR A 201 15.89 -17.19 -9.29
CA TYR A 201 14.54 -16.86 -9.72
C TYR A 201 13.93 -18.04 -10.48
N LYS A 202 12.61 -18.19 -10.39
CA LYS A 202 11.82 -19.15 -11.15
C LYS A 202 10.59 -18.44 -11.70
N VAL A 203 10.04 -18.96 -12.79
CA VAL A 203 8.77 -18.50 -13.35
C VAL A 203 7.63 -18.99 -12.44
N PRO A 204 6.77 -18.11 -11.90
CA PRO A 204 5.62 -18.52 -11.09
C PRO A 204 4.54 -19.12 -11.98
N TYR A 205 3.83 -20.14 -11.48
CA TYR A 205 2.70 -20.77 -12.16
C TYR A 205 1.54 -20.97 -11.17
N GLY A 206 0.32 -21.07 -11.69
CA GLY A 206 -0.89 -21.24 -10.90
C GLY A 206 -1.59 -19.92 -10.53
N GLY A 207 -2.85 -20.01 -10.11
CA GLY A 207 -3.67 -18.84 -9.78
C GLY A 207 -3.72 -17.79 -10.90
N ALA A 208 -3.66 -16.52 -10.53
CA ALA A 208 -3.67 -15.40 -11.47
C ALA A 208 -2.37 -15.25 -12.30
N PHE A 209 -1.29 -15.97 -11.95
CA PHE A 209 -0.09 -16.01 -12.81
C PHE A 209 -0.35 -16.71 -14.16
N LYS A 210 -1.49 -17.40 -14.33
CA LYS A 210 -1.94 -17.88 -15.65
C LYS A 210 -2.17 -16.73 -16.64
N PHE A 211 -2.59 -15.56 -16.14
CA PHE A 211 -3.01 -14.44 -16.97
C PHE A 211 -1.99 -13.30 -17.00
N VAL A 212 -1.38 -13.00 -15.86
CA VAL A 212 -0.50 -11.82 -15.70
C VAL A 212 0.83 -12.17 -15.07
N THR A 213 1.85 -11.37 -15.38
CA THR A 213 3.23 -11.57 -14.94
C THR A 213 3.40 -11.34 -13.44
N ALA A 214 2.74 -10.30 -12.92
CA ALA A 214 2.81 -9.90 -11.53
C ALA A 214 1.43 -9.98 -10.86
N ALA A 215 0.94 -11.20 -10.70
CA ALA A 215 -0.39 -11.46 -10.16
C ALA A 215 -0.65 -10.86 -8.77
N ASN A 216 0.38 -10.81 -7.91
CA ASN A 216 0.28 -10.15 -6.61
C ASN A 216 0.07 -8.63 -6.74
N TYR A 217 0.76 -7.99 -7.68
CA TYR A 217 0.63 -6.56 -7.96
C TYR A 217 -0.72 -6.21 -8.58
N PHE A 218 -1.25 -7.06 -9.47
CA PHE A 218 -2.62 -6.92 -9.96
C PHE A 218 -3.65 -6.99 -8.82
N GLY A 219 -3.52 -8.00 -7.94
CA GLY A 219 -4.41 -8.15 -6.78
C GLY A 219 -4.39 -6.93 -5.86
N GLU A 220 -3.21 -6.39 -5.56
CA GLU A 220 -3.07 -5.21 -4.70
C GLU A 220 -3.62 -3.93 -5.34
N ALA A 221 -3.47 -3.75 -6.64
CA ALA A 221 -4.12 -2.63 -7.31
C ALA A 221 -5.63 -2.78 -7.33
N LEU A 222 -6.16 -3.99 -7.59
CA LEU A 222 -7.60 -4.26 -7.51
C LEU A 222 -8.14 -3.96 -6.11
N GLU A 223 -7.37 -4.34 -5.09
CA GLU A 223 -7.68 -4.08 -3.69
C GLU A 223 -7.84 -2.58 -3.42
N TRP A 224 -6.84 -1.77 -3.74
CA TRP A 224 -6.89 -0.33 -3.46
C TRP A 224 -7.88 0.44 -4.35
N ASN A 225 -8.11 0.02 -5.59
CA ASN A 225 -9.19 0.58 -6.41
C ASN A 225 -10.56 0.24 -5.80
N GLY A 226 -10.74 -0.99 -5.30
CA GLY A 226 -11.92 -1.38 -4.53
C GLY A 226 -12.11 -0.51 -3.29
N PHE A 227 -11.04 -0.23 -2.55
CA PHE A 227 -11.09 0.67 -1.39
C PHE A 227 -11.52 2.10 -1.77
N ALA A 228 -10.97 2.64 -2.86
CA ALA A 228 -11.34 3.96 -3.37
C ALA A 228 -12.83 4.03 -3.76
N ILE A 229 -13.37 2.97 -4.37
CA ILE A 229 -14.79 2.87 -4.72
C ILE A 229 -15.65 2.74 -3.45
N ALA A 230 -15.24 1.91 -2.49
CA ALA A 230 -16.01 1.64 -1.27
C ALA A 230 -16.10 2.86 -0.34
N THR A 231 -15.00 3.62 -0.24
CA THR A 231 -14.94 4.86 0.54
C THR A 231 -15.51 6.04 -0.25
N TRP A 232 -15.38 6.04 -1.58
CA TRP A 232 -15.62 7.24 -2.40
C TRP A 232 -14.81 8.45 -1.91
N SER A 233 -13.61 8.19 -1.37
CA SER A 233 -12.74 9.18 -0.75
C SER A 233 -11.66 9.67 -1.72
N PRO A 234 -11.36 10.98 -1.75
CA PRO A 234 -10.22 11.50 -2.51
C PRO A 234 -8.88 10.97 -1.98
N THR A 235 -8.73 10.73 -0.66
CA THR A 235 -7.49 10.18 -0.09
C THR A 235 -7.27 8.75 -0.53
N ALA A 236 -8.35 7.95 -0.62
CA ALA A 236 -8.28 6.59 -1.11
C ALA A 236 -8.03 6.54 -2.62
N LEU A 237 -8.69 7.40 -3.40
CA LEU A 237 -8.49 7.49 -4.85
C LEU A 237 -7.04 7.83 -5.22
N VAL A 238 -6.47 8.86 -4.60
CA VAL A 238 -5.08 9.26 -4.86
C VAL A 238 -4.11 8.12 -4.53
N PHE A 239 -4.35 7.38 -3.44
CA PHE A 239 -3.52 6.22 -3.12
C PHE A 239 -3.71 5.06 -4.11
N ALA A 240 -4.94 4.78 -4.54
CA ALA A 240 -5.23 3.76 -5.54
C ALA A 240 -4.53 4.06 -6.88
N VAL A 241 -4.56 5.32 -7.33
CA VAL A 241 -3.82 5.77 -8.53
C VAL A 241 -2.31 5.58 -8.36
N PHE A 242 -1.76 6.05 -7.23
CA PHE A 242 -0.34 5.87 -6.91
C PHE A 242 0.07 4.39 -6.94
N ALA A 243 -0.68 3.54 -6.21
CA ALA A 243 -0.38 2.11 -6.10
C ALA A 243 -0.47 1.43 -7.45
N THR A 244 -1.53 1.70 -8.23
CA THR A 244 -1.73 1.12 -9.57
C THR A 244 -0.59 1.48 -10.50
N LEU A 245 -0.22 2.76 -10.62
CA LEU A 245 0.86 3.20 -11.50
C LEU A 245 2.22 2.63 -11.09
N PHE A 246 2.53 2.69 -9.79
CA PHE A 246 3.78 2.16 -9.26
C PHE A 246 3.91 0.65 -9.54
N LEU A 247 2.85 -0.11 -9.26
CA LEU A 247 2.82 -1.55 -9.42
C LEU A 247 2.79 -1.98 -10.90
N ALA A 248 2.08 -1.25 -11.77
CA ALA A 248 2.03 -1.52 -13.20
C ALA A 248 3.41 -1.33 -13.85
N LEU A 249 4.08 -0.19 -13.62
CA LEU A 249 5.42 0.05 -14.15
C LEU A 249 6.44 -0.96 -13.62
N ARG A 250 6.31 -1.37 -12.35
CA ARG A 250 7.14 -2.42 -11.77
C ARG A 250 6.90 -3.78 -12.44
N SER A 251 5.65 -4.08 -12.79
CA SER A 251 5.26 -5.32 -13.47
C SER A 251 5.87 -5.42 -14.86
N GLU A 252 5.94 -4.31 -15.59
CA GLU A 252 6.59 -4.25 -16.91
C GLU A 252 8.07 -4.65 -16.81
N ARG A 253 8.79 -4.09 -15.85
CA ARG A 253 10.20 -4.44 -15.58
C ARG A 253 10.36 -5.90 -15.16
N TYR A 254 9.40 -6.45 -14.42
CA TYR A 254 9.40 -7.87 -14.06
C TYR A 254 9.21 -8.77 -15.27
N GLN A 255 8.31 -8.41 -16.20
CA GLN A 255 8.11 -9.17 -17.42
C GLN A 255 9.36 -9.14 -18.30
N ARG A 256 9.96 -7.96 -18.47
CA ARG A 256 11.22 -7.82 -19.22
C ARG A 256 12.31 -8.71 -18.65
N PHE A 257 12.54 -8.65 -17.33
CA PHE A 257 13.48 -9.52 -16.64
C PHE A 257 13.18 -11.02 -16.86
N TYR A 258 11.90 -11.41 -16.85
CA TYR A 258 11.53 -12.80 -17.06
C TYR A 258 11.79 -13.27 -18.50
N LYS A 259 11.41 -12.46 -19.50
CA LYS A 259 11.66 -12.75 -20.93
C LYS A 259 13.15 -12.82 -21.26
N GLU A 260 13.97 -11.98 -20.64
CA GLU A 260 15.43 -11.98 -20.83
C GLU A 260 16.12 -13.17 -20.15
N LYS A 261 15.56 -13.65 -19.02
CA LYS A 261 16.20 -14.68 -18.20
C LYS A 261 15.75 -16.11 -18.50
N PHE A 262 14.53 -16.29 -18.99
CA PHE A 262 13.92 -17.61 -19.21
C PHE A 262 13.41 -17.72 -20.65
N GLU A 263 14.06 -18.57 -21.43
CA GLU A 263 13.68 -18.84 -22.83
C GLU A 263 12.26 -19.42 -22.94
N ASP A 264 11.84 -20.19 -21.93
CA ASP A 264 10.53 -20.84 -21.83
C ASP A 264 9.46 -19.97 -21.15
N TYR A 265 9.68 -18.65 -21.01
CA TYR A 265 8.69 -17.77 -20.39
C TYR A 265 7.37 -17.74 -21.20
N PRO A 266 6.19 -17.92 -20.56
CA PRO A 266 4.92 -17.95 -21.29
C PRO A 266 4.63 -16.65 -22.04
N LYS A 267 4.47 -16.75 -23.36
CA LYS A 267 4.32 -15.61 -24.28
C LYS A 267 2.97 -14.90 -24.15
N ASP A 268 1.92 -15.64 -23.77
CA ASP A 268 0.55 -15.10 -23.68
C ASP A 268 0.28 -14.33 -22.39
N ARG A 269 1.20 -14.38 -21.41
CA ARG A 269 1.04 -13.64 -20.16
C ARG A 269 1.10 -12.15 -20.41
N LYS A 270 0.09 -11.46 -19.93
CA LYS A 270 0.05 -10.00 -19.84
C LYS A 270 0.93 -9.50 -18.71
N ILE A 271 1.23 -8.22 -18.70
CA ILE A 271 2.09 -7.56 -17.73
C ILE A 271 1.33 -7.43 -16.40
N PHE A 272 0.14 -6.83 -16.43
CA PHE A 272 -0.57 -6.35 -15.25
C PHE A 272 -2.09 -6.53 -15.31
N LEU A 273 -2.75 -6.17 -16.42
CA LEU A 273 -4.19 -6.33 -16.62
C LEU A 273 -4.48 -7.61 -17.42
N PRO A 274 -5.24 -8.58 -16.86
CA PRO A 274 -5.58 -9.81 -17.58
C PRO A 274 -6.21 -9.51 -18.94
N PHE A 275 -5.76 -10.24 -19.97
CA PHE A 275 -6.23 -10.16 -21.36
C PHE A 275 -5.99 -8.82 -22.09
N VAL A 276 -5.57 -7.76 -21.39
CA VAL A 276 -5.38 -6.42 -21.96
C VAL A 276 -3.89 -6.08 -22.07
N TRP A 277 -3.23 -5.85 -20.93
CA TRP A 277 -1.88 -5.27 -20.89
C TRP A 277 -0.97 -5.97 -19.91
#